data_AF-A0A8X6NVC1-F1
#
_entry.id   AF-A0A8X6NVC1-F1
#
_cell.length_a   1.000
_cell.length_b   1.000
_cell.length_c   1.000
_cell.angle_alpha   90.00
_cell.angle_beta   90.00
_cell.angle_gamma   90.00
#
_symmetry.space_group_name_H-M   'P 1'
#
loop_
_entity.id
_entity.type
_entity.pdbx_description
1 polymer ?
#
loop_
_entity_poly.entity_id
_entity_poly.type
_entity_poly.pdbx_seq_one_letter_code
_entity_poly.pdbx_strand_id
1 'polypeptide(L)'
;MSLERGKRRKFLLLEECYGKKITDDNRPNSLFNKSALETEVQLVPGSILQEIKSEPGSPSMCVQSLDHDNVYMLCNNSDVHELSPFEAEVLVPVSPVRDRLRVLSDDQWLKEAEMIVEGSNVNVDLGADLDPVEGIVRYCGVVPELGKGIIFGIELLVGIIFLQIAF
;
A
#
# COMPACT_ATOMS: atom_id res chain seq x y z
N MET A 1 29.97 3.61 -4.99
CA MET A 1 29.12 4.81 -5.05
C MET A 1 27.79 4.39 -5.65
N SER A 2 26.87 3.90 -4.81
CA SER A 2 25.54 3.48 -5.26
C SER A 2 24.64 4.69 -5.34
N LEU A 3 24.13 4.90 -6.55
CA LEU A 3 23.22 5.95 -6.95
C LEU A 3 21.98 5.89 -6.03
N GLU A 4 21.80 6.91 -5.20
CA GLU A 4 20.51 7.32 -4.65
C GLU A 4 19.55 7.50 -5.85
N ARG A 5 18.91 6.43 -6.31
CA ARG A 5 17.72 6.53 -7.15
C ARG A 5 16.69 7.18 -6.24
N GLY A 6 16.57 8.51 -6.35
CA GLY A 6 15.67 9.31 -5.54
C GLY A 6 14.34 8.58 -5.39
N LYS A 7 13.95 8.29 -4.14
CA LYS A 7 12.70 7.61 -3.85
C LYS A 7 11.60 8.34 -4.61
N ARG A 8 10.99 7.66 -5.59
CA ARG A 8 9.90 8.23 -6.38
C ARG A 8 8.75 8.53 -5.44
N ARG A 9 8.14 9.70 -5.58
CA ARG A 9 7.01 10.09 -4.76
C ARG A 9 5.86 9.12 -4.95
N LYS A 10 5.20 8.79 -3.85
CA LYS A 10 4.03 7.93 -3.83
C LYS A 10 2.86 8.75 -3.36
N PHE A 11 1.69 8.44 -3.89
CA PHE A 11 0.47 9.19 -3.64
C PHE A 11 -0.68 8.23 -3.36
N LEU A 12 -1.63 8.67 -2.54
CA LEU A 12 -2.92 8.02 -2.37
C LEU A 12 -3.96 8.75 -3.20
N LEU A 13 -4.71 8.02 -4.01
CA LEU A 13 -5.81 8.56 -4.80
C LEU A 13 -7.01 8.89 -3.91
N LEU A 14 -7.52 10.11 -4.01
CA LEU A 14 -8.62 10.61 -3.15
C LEU A 14 -10.00 10.33 -3.73
N GLU A 15 -10.12 10.38 -5.05
CA GLU A 15 -11.39 10.18 -5.78
C GLU A 15 -11.25 9.11 -6.84
N GLU A 16 -12.38 8.56 -7.29
CA GLU A 16 -12.38 7.56 -8.35
C GLU A 16 -11.87 8.16 -9.67
N CYS A 17 -11.00 7.42 -10.36
CA CYS A 17 -10.48 7.84 -11.65
C CYS A 17 -10.27 6.65 -12.58
N TYR A 18 -9.92 6.93 -13.83
CA TYR A 18 -9.64 5.90 -14.83
C TYR A 18 -8.19 6.02 -15.32
N GLY A 19 -7.46 4.91 -15.22
CA GLY A 19 -6.15 4.75 -15.80
C GLY A 19 -6.19 3.97 -17.10
N LYS A 20 -5.11 4.04 -17.87
CA LYS A 20 -4.91 3.25 -19.09
C LYS A 20 -3.99 2.09 -18.79
N LYS A 21 -4.47 0.87 -19.05
CA LYS A 21 -3.65 -0.34 -19.02
C LYS A 21 -2.93 -0.51 -20.35
N ILE A 22 -1.62 -0.67 -20.28
CA ILE A 22 -0.76 -0.93 -21.44
C ILE A 22 -0.39 -2.42 -21.41
N THR A 23 -0.83 -3.18 -22.40
CA THR A 23 -0.59 -4.64 -22.47
C THR A 23 0.78 -5.04 -23.04
N ASP A 24 1.59 -4.08 -23.48
CA ASP A 24 2.87 -4.36 -24.15
C ASP A 24 4.05 -4.15 -23.18
N ASP A 25 4.83 -5.23 -22.92
CA ASP A 25 5.96 -5.27 -21.97
C ASP A 25 7.21 -4.47 -22.42
N ASN A 26 7.15 -3.82 -23.59
CA ASN A 26 8.22 -2.98 -24.09
C ASN A 26 8.18 -1.58 -23.43
N ARG A 27 8.95 -1.47 -22.32
CA ARG A 27 9.57 -0.28 -21.66
C ARG A 27 9.34 1.15 -22.26
N PRO A 28 9.41 2.19 -21.41
CA PRO A 28 8.39 3.24 -21.24
C PRO A 28 8.50 4.47 -22.16
N ASN A 29 8.85 4.30 -23.44
CA ASN A 29 8.81 5.43 -24.40
C ASN A 29 7.47 5.51 -25.18
N SER A 30 6.47 4.71 -24.81
CA SER A 30 5.28 4.44 -25.63
C SER A 30 4.05 5.29 -25.31
N LEU A 31 4.15 6.41 -24.57
CA LEU A 31 3.03 7.38 -24.56
C LEU A 31 2.78 7.98 -25.96
N PHE A 32 3.65 7.69 -26.95
CA PHE A 32 3.57 8.15 -28.34
C PHE A 32 3.46 7.04 -29.39
N ASN A 33 3.47 5.75 -29.03
CA ASN A 33 3.40 4.65 -30.01
C ASN A 33 2.00 4.02 -30.03
N LYS A 34 1.30 4.21 -31.15
CA LYS A 34 -0.11 3.85 -31.42
C LYS A 34 -0.42 2.34 -31.54
N SER A 35 0.45 1.43 -31.09
CA SER A 35 0.26 -0.02 -31.32
C SER A 35 -0.13 -0.85 -30.09
N ALA A 36 -0.11 -0.29 -28.89
CA ALA A 36 -0.55 -1.00 -27.69
C ALA A 36 -2.09 -0.94 -27.57
N LEU A 37 -2.71 -2.07 -27.23
CA LEU A 37 -4.14 -2.08 -26.91
C LEU A 37 -4.33 -1.40 -25.55
N GLU A 38 -4.88 -0.18 -25.56
CA GLU A 38 -5.18 0.55 -24.33
C GLU A 38 -6.58 0.14 -23.83
N THR A 39 -6.65 -0.37 -22.60
CA THR A 39 -7.93 -0.62 -21.92
C THR A 39 -8.05 0.31 -20.73
N GLU A 40 -9.21 0.92 -20.54
CA GLU A 40 -9.48 1.73 -19.35
C GLU A 40 -9.69 0.84 -18.12
N VAL A 41 -9.04 1.20 -17.03
CA VAL A 41 -9.14 0.51 -15.74
C VAL A 41 -9.59 1.53 -14.70
N GLN A 42 -10.69 1.22 -14.02
CA GLN A 42 -11.18 2.02 -12.90
C GLN A 42 -10.25 1.85 -11.70
N LEU A 43 -9.78 2.96 -11.15
CA LEU A 43 -9.01 3.03 -9.93
C LEU A 43 -9.89 3.64 -8.85
N VAL A 44 -9.94 2.97 -7.71
CA VAL A 44 -10.82 3.35 -6.59
C VAL A 44 -10.09 4.27 -5.63
N PRO A 45 -10.81 5.12 -4.88
CA PRO A 45 -10.22 5.87 -3.77
C PRO A 45 -9.42 4.94 -2.83
N GLY A 46 -8.22 5.37 -2.44
CA GLY A 46 -7.25 4.56 -1.71
C GLY A 46 -6.23 3.81 -2.58
N SER A 47 -6.34 3.84 -3.91
CA SER A 47 -5.29 3.30 -4.78
C SER A 47 -3.98 4.06 -4.60
N ILE A 48 -2.87 3.33 -4.52
CA ILE A 48 -1.53 3.93 -4.39
C ILE A 48 -0.90 4.10 -5.78
N LEU A 49 -0.43 5.31 -6.03
CA LEU A 49 0.17 5.74 -7.28
C LEU A 49 1.64 6.11 -7.06
N GLN A 50 2.50 5.82 -8.03
CA GLN A 50 3.91 6.20 -8.00
C GLN A 50 4.24 7.13 -9.16
N GLU A 51 4.95 8.22 -8.86
CA GLU A 51 5.42 9.14 -9.89
C GLU A 51 6.34 8.45 -10.90
N ILE A 52 6.04 8.63 -12.19
CA ILE A 52 6.93 8.22 -13.29
C ILE A 52 7.63 9.44 -13.87
N LYS A 53 6.87 10.52 -14.10
CA LYS A 53 7.37 11.77 -14.66
C LYS A 53 6.49 12.93 -14.21
N SER A 54 7.11 14.01 -13.74
CA SER A 54 6.50 15.33 -13.66
C SER A 54 7.28 16.31 -14.54
N GLU A 55 6.56 17.25 -15.15
CA GLU A 55 7.19 18.39 -15.78
C GLU A 55 7.11 19.61 -14.85
N PRO A 56 8.21 20.36 -14.63
CA PRO A 56 8.22 21.52 -13.77
C PRO A 56 7.15 22.54 -14.21
N GLY A 57 6.24 22.91 -13.30
CA GLY A 57 5.16 23.86 -13.58
C GLY A 57 3.91 23.25 -14.21
N SER A 58 3.88 21.95 -14.49
CA SER A 58 2.64 21.27 -14.88
C SER A 58 1.73 21.06 -13.65
N PRO A 59 0.42 21.34 -13.74
CA PRO A 59 -0.54 20.98 -12.69
C PRO A 59 -0.81 19.47 -12.62
N SER A 60 -0.31 18.72 -13.61
CA SER A 60 -0.54 17.29 -13.78
C SER A 60 0.77 16.51 -13.80
N MET A 61 0.72 15.29 -13.29
CA MET A 61 1.84 14.35 -13.22
C MET A 61 1.46 13.01 -13.85
N CYS A 62 2.44 12.34 -14.46
CA CYS A 62 2.28 10.99 -14.97
C CYS A 62 2.64 10.00 -13.86
N VAL A 63 1.67 9.17 -13.49
CA VAL A 63 1.77 8.21 -12.39
C VAL A 63 1.40 6.80 -12.84
N GLN A 64 1.92 5.81 -12.13
CA GLN A 64 1.63 4.39 -12.31
C GLN A 64 0.91 3.86 -11.08
N SER A 65 -0.13 3.04 -11.25
CA SER A 65 -0.76 2.32 -10.15
C SER A 65 0.16 1.25 -9.58
N LEU A 66 0.26 1.16 -8.26
CA LEU A 66 0.95 0.06 -7.57
C LEU A 66 0.02 -1.12 -7.26
N ASP A 67 -1.29 -0.91 -7.36
CA ASP A 67 -2.34 -1.93 -7.14
C ASP A 67 -2.67 -2.69 -8.43
N HIS A 68 -2.37 -2.12 -9.59
CA HIS A 68 -2.65 -2.73 -10.90
C HIS A 68 -1.41 -2.69 -11.79
N ASP A 69 -1.06 -3.84 -12.37
CA ASP A 69 0.09 -3.94 -13.26
C ASP A 69 -0.15 -3.16 -14.56
N ASN A 70 0.88 -2.39 -14.95
CA ASN A 70 0.94 -1.61 -16.18
C ASN A 70 -0.24 -0.64 -16.39
N VAL A 71 -0.82 -0.11 -15.31
CA VAL A 71 -1.83 0.95 -15.37
C VAL A 71 -1.19 2.31 -15.10
N TYR A 72 -1.38 3.24 -16.03
CA TYR A 72 -0.81 4.59 -15.99
C TYR A 72 -1.90 5.64 -16.17
N MET A 73 -1.70 6.83 -15.59
CA MET A 73 -2.62 7.94 -15.76
C MET A 73 -1.91 9.28 -15.65
N LEU A 74 -2.53 10.31 -16.23
CA LEU A 74 -2.26 11.70 -15.89
C LEU A 74 -3.17 12.07 -14.72
N CYS A 75 -2.59 12.56 -13.64
CA CYS A 75 -3.29 12.88 -12.41
C CYS A 75 -2.99 14.33 -12.02
N ASN A 76 -4.02 15.08 -11.59
CA ASN A 76 -3.80 16.42 -11.04
C ASN A 76 -3.38 16.31 -9.58
N ASN A 77 -2.59 17.27 -9.10
CA ASN A 77 -2.18 17.31 -7.70
C ASN A 77 -3.35 17.44 -6.72
N SER A 78 -4.53 17.92 -7.17
CA SER A 78 -5.75 18.02 -6.34
C SER A 78 -6.41 16.67 -6.07
N ASP A 79 -6.14 15.67 -6.89
CA ASP A 79 -6.88 14.40 -6.90
C ASP A 79 -6.18 13.35 -6.01
N VAL A 80 -5.06 13.73 -5.41
CA VAL A 80 -4.16 12.85 -4.67
C VAL A 80 -3.64 13.49 -3.39
N HIS A 81 -3.22 12.63 -2.47
CA HIS A 81 -2.44 13.00 -1.29
C HIS A 81 -1.03 12.43 -1.41
N GLU A 82 0.01 13.26 -1.24
CA GLU A 82 1.40 12.79 -1.22
C GLU A 82 1.69 12.04 0.08
N LEU A 83 2.18 10.81 -0.04
CA LEU A 83 2.46 9.94 1.10
C LEU A 83 3.90 10.08 1.56
N SER A 84 4.10 10.07 2.88
CA SER A 84 5.41 9.87 3.47
C SER A 84 5.95 8.47 3.11
N PRO A 85 7.29 8.26 3.16
CA PRO A 85 7.85 6.94 2.93
C PRO A 85 7.30 5.85 3.86
N PHE A 86 6.94 6.20 5.10
CA PHE A 86 6.36 5.26 6.06
C PHE A 86 4.91 4.92 5.69
N GLU A 87 4.07 5.94 5.48
CA GLU A 87 2.66 5.76 5.07
C GLU A 87 2.56 4.89 3.81
N ALA A 88 3.44 5.14 2.84
CA ALA A 88 3.43 4.44 1.58
C ALA A 88 3.91 2.99 1.66
N GLU A 89 4.52 2.55 2.75
CA GLU A 89 4.86 1.14 2.99
C GLU A 89 3.84 0.47 3.92
N VAL A 90 3.28 1.18 4.90
CA VAL A 90 2.30 0.62 5.84
C VAL A 90 0.89 0.50 5.24
N LEU A 91 0.50 1.38 4.32
CA LEU A 91 -0.83 1.36 3.70
C LEU A 91 -0.96 0.33 2.57
N VAL A 92 0.12 0.00 1.88
CA VAL A 92 0.10 -0.96 0.77
C VAL A 92 -0.55 -2.31 1.12
N PRO A 93 -0.24 -2.95 2.27
CA PRO A 93 -0.85 -4.22 2.65
C PRO A 93 -2.31 -4.10 3.12
N VAL A 94 -2.82 -2.90 3.40
CA VAL A 94 -4.21 -2.71 3.86
C VAL A 94 -5.18 -3.12 2.76
N SER A 95 -6.09 -4.02 3.11
CA SER A 95 -7.12 -4.57 2.25
C SER A 95 -8.48 -4.55 2.97
N PRO A 96 -9.58 -4.17 2.29
CA PRO A 96 -9.65 -3.76 0.88
C PRO A 96 -8.99 -2.39 0.63
N VAL A 97 -8.60 -2.11 -0.63
CA VAL A 97 -7.90 -0.87 -1.02
C VAL A 97 -8.58 0.41 -0.52
N ARG A 98 -9.91 0.43 -0.47
CA ARG A 98 -10.70 1.59 -0.02
C ARG A 98 -10.49 1.92 1.46
N ASP A 99 -10.09 0.95 2.29
CA ASP A 99 -9.86 1.15 3.72
C ASP A 99 -8.62 1.98 4.01
N ARG A 100 -7.70 2.10 3.04
CA ARG A 100 -6.48 2.91 3.18
C ARG A 100 -6.77 4.39 3.47
N LEU A 101 -7.84 4.95 2.92
CA LEU A 101 -8.23 6.34 3.21
C LEU A 101 -8.67 6.51 4.67
N ARG A 102 -9.39 5.52 5.22
CA ARG A 102 -9.76 5.50 6.63
C ARG A 102 -8.53 5.42 7.52
N VAL A 103 -7.59 4.54 7.18
CA VAL A 103 -6.33 4.38 7.92
C VAL A 103 -5.47 5.63 7.85
N LEU A 104 -5.32 6.24 6.66
CA LEU A 104 -4.56 7.48 6.49
C LEU A 104 -5.17 8.64 7.29
N SER A 105 -6.49 8.68 7.43
CA SER A 105 -7.19 9.73 8.19
C SER A 105 -7.12 9.52 9.71
N ASP A 106 -6.59 8.39 10.18
CA ASP A 106 -6.44 8.06 11.59
C ASP A 106 -4.98 8.28 12.03
N ASP A 107 -4.68 9.53 12.40
CA ASP A 107 -3.35 9.93 12.89
C ASP A 107 -2.87 9.11 14.09
N GLN A 108 -3.79 8.64 14.94
CA GLN A 108 -3.45 7.85 16.11
C GLN A 108 -3.03 6.44 15.69
N TRP A 109 -3.77 5.83 14.76
CA TRP A 109 -3.41 4.54 14.19
C TRP A 109 -2.02 4.56 13.54
N LEU A 110 -1.72 5.59 12.73
CA LEU A 110 -0.42 5.72 12.07
C LEU A 110 0.73 5.88 13.08
N LYS A 111 0.53 6.68 14.13
CA LYS A 111 1.52 6.84 15.21
C LYS A 111 1.74 5.54 15.96
N GLU A 112 0.68 4.80 16.25
CA GLU A 112 0.79 3.48 16.89
C GLU A 112 1.57 2.51 16.00
N ALA A 113 1.24 2.44 14.71
CA ALA A 113 1.95 1.59 13.76
C ALA A 113 3.45 1.92 13.67
N GLU A 114 3.83 3.20 13.74
CA GLU A 114 5.23 3.65 13.72
C GLU A 114 6.00 3.23 15.00
N MET A 115 5.29 3.06 16.12
CA MET A 115 5.88 2.60 17.39
C MET A 115 6.00 1.07 17.49
N ILE A 116 5.40 0.31 16.58
CA ILE A 116 5.47 -1.16 16.60
C ILE A 116 6.84 -1.62 16.10
N VAL A 117 7.57 -2.33 16.97
CA VAL A 117 8.88 -2.90 16.70
C VAL A 117 8.94 -4.37 17.11
N GLU A 118 9.99 -5.08 16.72
CA GLU A 118 10.22 -6.44 17.22
C GLU A 118 10.25 -6.47 18.75
N GLY A 119 9.50 -7.38 19.35
CA GLY A 119 9.30 -7.51 20.78
C GLY A 119 8.07 -6.77 21.33
N SER A 120 7.40 -5.92 20.54
CA SER A 120 6.15 -5.27 20.98
C SER A 120 5.04 -6.29 21.24
N ASN A 121 4.31 -6.10 22.33
CA ASN A 121 3.04 -6.80 22.59
C ASN A 121 1.92 -6.09 21.83
N VAL A 122 1.12 -6.85 21.10
CA VAL A 122 0.05 -6.34 20.26
C VAL A 122 -1.21 -7.20 20.42
N ASN A 123 -2.38 -6.59 20.21
CA ASN A 123 -3.62 -7.33 20.01
C ASN A 123 -3.88 -7.46 18.51
N VAL A 124 -4.01 -8.69 18.04
CA VAL A 124 -4.22 -9.00 16.62
C VAL A 124 -5.70 -9.24 16.39
N ASP A 125 -6.32 -8.38 15.58
CA ASP A 125 -7.63 -8.64 15.02
C ASP A 125 -7.52 -9.69 13.90
N LEU A 126 -8.15 -10.84 14.11
CA LEU A 126 -8.16 -11.96 13.16
C LEU A 126 -9.32 -11.86 12.15
N GLY A 127 -10.19 -10.85 12.28
CA GLY A 127 -11.43 -10.71 11.53
C GLY A 127 -12.50 -11.73 11.92
N ALA A 128 -13.59 -11.76 11.14
CA ALA A 128 -14.67 -12.76 11.23
C ALA A 128 -15.33 -12.91 12.63
N ASP A 129 -15.54 -11.79 13.33
CA ASP A 129 -16.15 -11.73 14.67
C ASP A 129 -15.41 -12.54 15.75
N LEU A 130 -14.12 -12.81 15.53
CA LEU A 130 -13.24 -13.42 16.53
C LEU A 130 -12.74 -12.37 17.52
N ASP A 131 -12.58 -12.76 18.78
CA ASP A 131 -11.93 -11.91 19.77
C ASP A 131 -10.47 -11.66 19.36
N PRO A 132 -9.97 -10.41 19.53
CA PRO A 132 -8.56 -10.12 19.31
C PRO A 132 -7.66 -11.00 20.17
N VAL A 133 -6.56 -11.46 19.58
CA VAL A 133 -5.61 -12.36 20.26
C VAL A 133 -4.32 -11.60 20.57
N GLU A 134 -3.84 -11.72 21.81
CA GLU A 134 -2.54 -11.18 22.19
C GLU A 134 -1.41 -11.86 21.41
N GLY A 135 -0.41 -11.08 21.02
CA GLY A 135 0.75 -11.57 20.28
C GLY A 135 1.99 -10.74 20.54
N ILE A 136 3.14 -11.29 20.15
CA ILE A 136 4.44 -10.62 20.20
C ILE A 136 4.95 -10.48 18.77
N VAL A 137 5.34 -9.26 18.39
CA VAL A 137 5.96 -9.02 17.09
C VAL A 137 7.35 -9.65 17.06
N ARG A 138 7.57 -10.58 16.12
CA ARG A 138 8.86 -11.25 15.88
C ARG A 138 9.58 -10.76 14.65
N TYR A 139 8.87 -10.02 13.79
CA TYR A 139 9.42 -9.46 12.58
C TYR A 139 8.67 -8.18 12.21
N CYS A 140 9.40 -7.15 11.78
CA CYS A 140 8.83 -5.93 11.20
C CYS A 140 9.67 -5.51 9.98
N GLY A 141 9.08 -5.58 8.79
CA GLY A 141 9.80 -5.20 7.56
C GLY A 141 9.13 -5.65 6.27
N VAL A 142 9.78 -5.38 5.15
CA VAL A 142 9.29 -5.79 3.83
C VAL A 142 9.75 -7.22 3.53
N VAL A 143 8.80 -8.10 3.20
CA VAL A 143 9.08 -9.47 2.72
C VAL A 143 8.50 -9.62 1.30
N PRO A 144 9.33 -9.44 0.25
CA PRO A 144 8.87 -9.43 -1.14
C PRO A 144 8.07 -10.67 -1.56
N GLU A 145 8.37 -11.83 -0.98
CA GLU A 145 7.70 -13.10 -1.26
C GLU A 145 6.28 -13.17 -0.69
N LEU A 146 5.99 -12.38 0.35
CA LEU A 146 4.68 -12.34 1.02
C LEU A 146 3.81 -11.17 0.54
N GLY A 147 4.42 -10.14 -0.04
CA GLY A 147 3.69 -9.00 -0.59
C GLY A 147 4.51 -7.72 -0.70
N LYS A 148 3.81 -6.63 -1.01
CA LYS A 148 4.38 -5.28 -1.03
C LYS A 148 4.10 -4.59 0.31
N GLY A 149 5.00 -3.71 0.75
CA GLY A 149 4.85 -2.94 1.99
C GLY A 149 5.39 -3.65 3.23
N ILE A 150 5.18 -3.02 4.40
CA ILE A 150 5.61 -3.54 5.70
C ILE A 150 4.71 -4.69 6.13
N ILE A 151 5.33 -5.77 6.62
CA ILE A 151 4.67 -6.93 7.19
C ILE A 151 5.12 -7.08 8.63
N PHE A 152 4.17 -7.34 9.52
CA PHE A 152 4.41 -7.68 10.91
C PHE A 152 4.26 -9.19 11.08
N GLY A 153 5.36 -9.89 11.39
CA GLY A 153 5.31 -11.30 11.77
C GLY A 153 5.00 -11.40 13.25
N ILE A 154 3.86 -12.00 13.61
CA ILE A 154 3.37 -12.02 14.99
C ILE A 154 3.30 -13.46 15.49
N GLU A 155 3.93 -13.72 16.64
CA GLU A 155 3.73 -14.94 17.40
C GLU A 155 2.50 -14.77 18.30
N LEU A 156 1.43 -15.54 18.04
CA LEU A 156 0.19 -15.47 18.81
C LEU A 156 0.35 -16.17 20.17
N LEU A 157 -0.06 -15.49 21.23
CA LEU A 157 -0.13 -16.02 22.59
C LEU A 157 -1.49 -16.69 22.79
N VAL A 158 -1.69 -17.84 22.15
CA VAL A 158 -2.91 -18.61 22.34
C VAL A 158 -2.88 -19.20 23.75
N GLY A 159 -3.78 -18.74 24.63
CA GLY A 159 -3.91 -19.30 25.97
C GLY A 159 -4.12 -20.81 25.91
N ILE A 160 -3.19 -21.60 26.45
CA ILE A 160 -3.38 -23.03 26.61
C ILE A 160 -4.51 -23.23 27.63
N ILE A 161 -5.72 -23.52 27.14
CA ILE A 161 -6.82 -23.95 28.01
C ILE A 161 -6.54 -25.41 28.38
N PHE A 162 -6.09 -25.64 29.61
CA PHE A 162 -6.07 -26.98 30.19
C PHE A 162 -7.52 -27.46 30.37
N LEU A 163 -7.99 -28.33 29.48
CA LEU A 163 -9.21 -29.09 29.69
C LEU A 163 -8.96 -30.13 30.79
N GLN A 164 -9.39 -29.83 32.01
CA GLN A 164 -9.53 -30.84 33.04
C GLN A 164 -10.80 -31.66 32.74
N ILE A 165 -10.62 -32.80 32.07
CA ILE A 165 -11.67 -33.82 31.97
C ILE A 165 -11.81 -34.42 33.37
N ALA A 166 -12.88 -34.06 34.07
CA ALA A 166 -13.31 -34.79 35.27
C ALA A 166 -13.98 -36.10 34.81
N PHE A 167 -13.49 -37.22 35.34
CA PHE A 167 -14.03 -38.57 35.10
C PHE A 167 -15.43 -38.74 35.68
#